data_AF-A0A258RYY1-F1
#
_entry.id   AF-A0A258RYY1-F1
#
_cell.length_a   1.000
_cell.length_b   1.000
_cell.length_c   1.000
_cell.angle_alpha   90.00
_cell.angle_beta   90.00
_cell.angle_gamma   90.00
#
_symmetry.space_group_name_H-M   'P 1'
#
loop_
_entity.id
_entity.type
_entity.pdbx_description
1 polymer ?
#
loop_
_entity_poly.entity_id
_entity_poly.type
_entity_poly.pdbx_seq_one_letter_code
_entity_poly.pdbx_strand_id
1 'polypeptide(L)' 'GATNPANAAEGTLRKLFAESIEANSVHGSDSAENAAIEIAQFFSGNEIVG' A
#
# COMPACT_ATOMS: atom_id res chain seq x y z
N GLY A 1 8.11 0.17 1.14
CA GLY A 1 9.21 1.16 1.12
C GLY A 1 8.65 2.54 1.40
N ALA A 2 9.50 3.54 1.65
CA ALA A 2 9.08 4.93 1.90
C ALA A 2 8.12 5.47 0.83
N THR A 3 7.24 6.41 1.18
CA THR A 3 6.22 7.00 0.27
C THR A 3 6.84 7.68 -0.95
N ASN A 4 7.92 8.45 -0.75
CA ASN A 4 8.69 9.01 -1.85
C ASN A 4 9.67 7.95 -2.38
N PRO A 5 9.59 7.52 -3.66
CA PRO A 5 10.49 6.54 -4.26
C PRO A 5 11.97 6.91 -4.15
N ALA A 6 12.29 8.21 -4.20
CA ALA A 6 13.67 8.69 -4.05
C ALA A 6 14.29 8.32 -2.69
N ASN A 7 13.45 8.17 -1.66
CA ASN A 7 13.85 7.81 -0.30
C ASN A 7 13.62 6.33 0.02
N ALA A 8 13.10 5.54 -0.92
CA ALA A 8 12.82 4.13 -0.70
C ALA A 8 14.13 3.32 -0.77
N ALA A 9 14.28 2.35 0.15
CA ALA A 9 15.42 1.45 0.16
C ALA A 9 15.46 0.56 -1.09
N GLU A 10 16.67 0.17 -1.51
CA GLU A 10 16.92 -0.77 -2.59
C GLU A 10 16.14 -2.08 -2.40
N GLY A 11 15.65 -2.63 -3.51
CA GLY A 11 14.85 -3.86 -3.54
C GLY A 11 13.39 -3.71 -3.09
N THR A 12 12.96 -2.55 -2.58
CA THR A 12 11.54 -2.33 -2.29
C THR A 12 10.74 -2.04 -3.57
N LEU A 13 9.44 -2.40 -3.59
CA LEU A 13 8.56 -2.19 -4.77
C LEU A 13 8.60 -0.74 -5.28
N ARG A 14 8.53 0.23 -4.38
CA ARG A 14 8.58 1.66 -4.74
C ARG A 14 9.92 2.08 -5.32
N LYS A 15 11.03 1.49 -4.88
CA LYS A 15 12.34 1.79 -5.47
C LYS A 15 12.49 1.20 -6.88
N LEU A 16 11.90 0.04 -7.11
CA LEU A 16 12.01 -0.70 -8.36
C LEU A 16 11.03 -0.22 -9.44
N PHE A 17 9.84 0.26 -9.06
CA PHE A 17 8.72 0.39 -10.01
C PHE A 17 7.94 1.72 -9.95
N ALA A 18 8.23 2.62 -9.00
CA ALA A 18 7.47 3.86 -8.89
C ALA A 18 8.06 4.99 -9.74
N GLU A 19 7.17 5.82 -10.29
CA GLU A 19 7.53 6.95 -11.15
C GLU A 19 7.72 8.25 -10.34
N SER A 20 6.85 8.48 -9.34
CA SER A 20 6.85 9.70 -8.55
C SER A 20 6.20 9.49 -7.18
N ILE A 21 6.10 10.55 -6.36
CA ILE A 21 5.42 10.47 -5.05
C ILE A 21 3.91 10.21 -5.18
N GLU A 22 3.28 10.75 -6.23
CA GLU A 22 1.85 10.60 -6.52
C GLU A 22 1.57 9.28 -7.26
N ALA A 23 2.51 8.84 -8.10
CA ALA A 23 2.47 7.57 -8.83
C ALA A 23 3.44 6.56 -8.21
N ASN A 24 3.22 6.20 -6.94
CA ASN A 24 4.15 5.37 -6.15
C ASN A 24 3.86 3.86 -6.19
N SER A 25 3.21 3.39 -7.26
CA SER A 25 2.88 2.00 -7.60
C SER A 25 1.87 1.26 -6.70
N VAL A 26 1.97 1.38 -5.37
CA VAL A 26 1.18 0.56 -4.43
C VAL A 26 0.77 1.34 -3.19
N HIS A 27 -0.45 1.07 -2.72
CA HIS A 27 -0.95 1.46 -1.40
C HIS A 27 -0.76 0.31 -0.40
N GLY A 28 -0.67 0.66 0.88
CA GLY A 28 -0.72 -0.30 1.98
C GLY A 28 -1.10 0.44 3.26
N SER A 29 -2.02 -0.12 4.03
CA SER A 29 -2.51 0.47 5.27
C SER A 29 -1.34 0.70 6.25
N ASP A 30 -1.32 1.86 6.90
CA ASP A 30 -0.21 2.31 7.75
C ASP A 30 -0.31 1.83 9.21
N SER A 31 -1.45 1.25 9.59
CA SER A 31 -1.74 0.75 10.93
C SER A 31 -2.79 -0.35 10.90
N ALA A 32 -2.89 -1.14 11.98
CA ALA A 32 -3.92 -2.18 12.11
C ALA A 32 -5.34 -1.59 12.15
N GLU A 33 -5.51 -0.42 12.77
CA GLU A 33 -6.78 0.32 12.81
C GLU A 33 -7.21 0.72 11.39
N ASN A 34 -6.32 1.39 10.63
CA ASN A 34 -6.62 1.80 9.26
C ASN A 34 -6.80 0.59 8.33
N ALA A 35 -6.07 -0.50 8.54
CA ALA A 35 -6.29 -1.74 7.81
C ALA A 35 -7.72 -2.27 8.00
N ALA A 36 -8.24 -2.31 9.24
CA ALA A 36 -9.60 -2.76 9.50
C ALA A 36 -10.65 -1.87 8.81
N ILE A 37 -10.45 -0.55 8.83
CA ILE A 37 -11.33 0.44 8.18
C ILE A 37 -11.29 0.26 6.65
N GLU A 38 -10.10 0.23 6.06
CA GLU A 38 -9.91 0.12 4.61
C GLU A 38 -10.43 -1.23 4.08
N ILE A 39 -10.17 -2.34 4.78
CA ILE A 39 -10.70 -3.66 4.41
C ILE A 39 -12.24 -3.61 4.34
N ALA A 40 -12.90 -3.07 5.36
CA ALA A 40 -14.35 -2.96 5.39
C ALA A 40 -14.91 -1.98 4.34
N GLN A 41 -14.11 -0.99 3.90
CA GLN A 41 -14.49 -0.07 2.84
C GLN A 41 -14.42 -0.71 1.45
N PHE A 42 -13.43 -1.57 1.19
CA PHE A 42 -13.20 -2.16 -0.14
C PHE A 42 -13.82 -3.55 -0.33
N PHE A 43 -14.05 -4.30 0.75
CA PHE A 43 -14.58 -5.65 0.69
C PHE A 43 -15.78 -5.82 1.61
N SER A 44 -16.83 -6.43 1.07
CA SER A 44 -17.97 -6.94 1.81
C SER A 44 -17.57 -8.18 2.61
N GLY A 45 -18.27 -8.45 3.70
CA GLY A 45 -17.91 -9.54 4.63
C GLY A 45 -17.92 -10.96 4.03
N ASN A 46 -18.41 -11.14 2.81
CA ASN A 46 -18.43 -12.39 2.06
C ASN A 46 -17.44 -12.44 0.88
N GLU A 47 -16.61 -11.41 0.67
CA GLU A 47 -15.61 -11.35 -0.42
C GLU A 47 -14.23 -11.87 -0.02
N ILE A 48 -13.96 -12.00 1.29
CA ILE A 48 -12.70 -12.55 1.82
C ILE A 48 -12.91 -14.04 2.16
N VAL A 49 -12.22 -14.92 1.43
CA VAL A 49 -12.35 -16.38 1.54
C VAL A 49 -11.01 -17.03 1.91
N GLY A 50 -11.05 -18.08 2.74
CA GLY A 50 -9.88 -18.81 3.21
C GLY A 50 -10.18 -19.69 4.41
#